data_AF-A0A553UL33-F1
#
_entry.id   AF-A0A553UL33-F1
#
_cell.length_a   1.000
_cell.length_b   1.000
_cell.length_c   1.000
_cell.angle_alpha   90.00
_cell.angle_beta   90.00
_cell.angle_gamma   90.00
#
_symmetry.space_group_name_H-M   'P 1'
#
loop_
_entity.id
_entity.type
_entity.pdbx_description
1 polymer ?
#
loop_
_entity_poly.entity_id
_entity_poly.type
_entity_poly.pdbx_seq_one_letter_code
_entity_poly.pdbx_strand_id
1 'polypeptide(L)'
;MKMQTAQKTEQTATRALSTRQDVIGHIQDTLAQLPPAQQRAAHFVMNALSQVPFMTTTALAEAAQTSQATVTRLVLSLGFRSYLEFSETVSRVVLSELGEAAPPDRFEQSRSHPDPTSLLHQEAQHILQLAALVEGQTFQRVVQKLVGAREVIVVGMGASACLASHTALYLSRLRPGVRSVTTLDIGQAIETLNAGPDVWALVFTVPRITVDLERYLTLLRRCQVPVVLVAEQPANPLIPFASELLVVPVSRSPTTSVPAAMLVLGTLLVDAVAQAQPERTAAQLATFEQLLVRELPQVLPETMPSPQFIFTAASPLEEN
;
A
#
# COMPACT_ATOMS: atom_id res chain seq x y z
N MET A 1 31.61 32.78 -22.71
CA MET A 1 31.86 32.63 -21.26
C MET A 1 30.77 33.20 -20.34
N LYS A 2 29.69 33.84 -20.84
CA LYS A 2 28.53 34.27 -20.02
C LYS A 2 27.33 33.29 -20.04
N MET A 3 27.23 32.40 -21.04
CA MET A 3 26.17 31.38 -21.12
C MET A 3 26.40 30.14 -20.23
N GLN A 4 27.65 29.82 -19.90
CA GLN A 4 27.96 28.67 -19.03
C GLN A 4 27.75 28.97 -17.54
N THR A 5 27.76 30.24 -17.13
CA THR A 5 27.56 30.63 -15.73
C THR A 5 26.08 30.64 -15.35
N ALA A 6 25.18 31.01 -16.27
CA ALA A 6 23.73 30.98 -16.03
C ALA A 6 23.16 29.56 -15.94
N GLN A 7 23.62 28.63 -16.79
CA GLN A 7 23.20 27.23 -16.77
C GLN A 7 23.66 26.49 -15.50
N LYS A 8 24.78 26.91 -14.89
CA LYS A 8 25.30 26.34 -13.64
C LYS A 8 24.50 26.81 -12.41
N THR A 9 23.93 28.01 -12.45
CA THR A 9 23.07 28.54 -11.38
C THR A 9 21.66 27.93 -11.43
N GLU A 10 21.08 27.72 -12.62
CA GLU A 10 19.78 27.04 -12.77
C GLU A 10 19.82 25.56 -12.34
N GLN A 11 20.90 24.84 -12.61
CA GLN A 11 21.06 23.44 -12.17
C GLN A 11 21.28 23.28 -10.65
N THR A 12 21.61 24.35 -9.94
CA THR A 12 21.84 24.31 -8.48
C THR A 12 20.53 24.46 -7.69
N ALA A 13 19.53 25.19 -8.21
CA ALA A 13 18.26 25.44 -7.53
C ALA A 13 17.34 24.22 -7.48
N THR A 14 17.21 23.46 -8.58
CA THR A 14 16.37 22.24 -8.63
C THR A 14 16.89 21.12 -7.71
N ARG A 15 18.17 21.19 -7.29
CA ARG A 15 18.79 20.20 -6.41
C ARG A 15 18.51 20.44 -4.91
N ALA A 16 17.93 21.58 -4.54
CA ALA A 16 17.71 21.97 -3.15
C ALA A 16 16.28 21.68 -2.63
N LEU A 17 15.31 21.38 -3.50
CA LEU A 17 13.92 21.14 -3.10
C LEU A 17 13.74 19.67 -2.69
N SER A 18 14.09 19.36 -1.44
CA SER A 18 14.13 17.99 -0.92
C SER A 18 12.98 17.65 0.02
N THR A 19 12.34 18.66 0.61
CA THR A 19 11.22 18.55 1.54
C THR A 19 10.02 19.38 1.10
N ARG A 20 8.84 19.12 1.69
CA ARG A 20 7.62 19.93 1.45
C ARG A 20 7.84 21.37 1.81
N GLN A 21 8.55 21.60 2.91
CA GLN A 21 8.86 22.94 3.38
C GLN A 21 9.72 23.69 2.36
N ASP A 22 10.67 23.01 1.70
CA ASP A 22 11.49 23.61 0.64
C ASP A 22 10.63 24.01 -0.56
N VAL A 23 9.75 23.12 -1.02
CA VAL A 23 8.86 23.39 -2.18
C VAL A 23 7.88 24.51 -1.87
N ILE A 24 7.24 24.48 -0.69
CA ILE A 24 6.32 25.53 -0.26
C ILE A 24 7.07 26.86 -0.08
N GLY A 25 8.25 26.85 0.55
CA GLY A 25 9.10 28.02 0.72
C GLY A 25 9.46 28.66 -0.61
N HIS A 26 9.89 27.85 -1.59
CA HIS A 26 10.20 28.34 -2.94
C HIS A 26 8.99 28.96 -3.66
N ILE A 27 7.81 28.37 -3.51
CA ILE A 27 6.57 28.95 -4.04
C ILE A 27 6.21 30.26 -3.31
N GLN A 28 6.41 30.33 -1.99
CA GLN A 28 6.15 31.53 -1.19
C GLN A 28 7.08 32.67 -1.58
N ASP A 29 8.36 32.40 -1.78
CA ASP A 29 9.38 33.39 -2.16
C ASP A 29 9.11 34.02 -3.52
N THR A 30 8.51 33.25 -4.43
CA THR A 30 8.13 33.72 -5.78
C THR A 30 6.73 34.34 -5.83
N LEU A 31 5.86 34.07 -4.85
CA LEU A 31 4.44 34.40 -4.86
C LEU A 31 4.13 35.89 -5.13
N ALA A 32 4.91 36.79 -4.51
CA ALA A 32 4.72 38.23 -4.63
C ALA A 32 4.99 38.76 -6.05
N GLN A 33 5.75 38.03 -6.86
CA GLN A 33 6.14 38.41 -8.22
C GLN A 33 5.21 37.80 -9.29
N LEU A 34 4.32 36.90 -8.90
CA LEU A 34 3.40 36.21 -9.80
C LEU A 34 2.16 37.08 -10.11
N PRO A 35 1.65 37.06 -11.36
CA PRO A 35 0.35 37.63 -11.68
C PRO A 35 -0.80 36.96 -10.89
N PRO A 36 -1.95 37.63 -10.70
CA PRO A 36 -3.03 37.13 -9.85
C PRO A 36 -3.54 35.73 -10.19
N ALA A 37 -3.59 35.39 -11.49
CA ALA A 37 -4.02 34.06 -11.93
C ALA A 37 -2.99 32.98 -11.56
N GLN A 38 -1.69 33.29 -11.62
CA GLN A 38 -0.63 32.36 -11.21
C GLN A 38 -0.57 32.24 -9.68
N GLN A 39 -0.83 33.32 -8.93
CA GLN A 39 -0.95 33.26 -7.47
C GLN A 39 -2.05 32.30 -7.02
N ARG A 40 -3.21 32.29 -7.69
CA ARG A 40 -4.28 31.33 -7.38
C ARG A 40 -3.81 29.88 -7.57
N ALA A 41 -3.16 29.58 -8.69
CA ALA A 41 -2.60 28.26 -8.94
C ALA A 41 -1.49 27.89 -7.93
N ALA A 42 -0.63 28.84 -7.56
CA ALA A 42 0.40 28.64 -6.53
C ALA A 42 -0.20 28.34 -5.15
N HIS A 43 -1.25 29.06 -4.74
CA HIS A 43 -1.98 28.79 -3.50
C HIS A 43 -2.63 27.42 -3.50
N PHE A 44 -3.25 27.01 -4.61
CA PHE A 44 -3.80 25.67 -4.74
C PHE A 44 -2.71 24.61 -4.55
N VAL A 45 -1.57 24.74 -5.24
CA VAL A 45 -0.44 23.83 -5.13
C VAL A 45 0.07 23.72 -3.68
N MET A 46 0.25 24.84 -2.97
CA MET A 46 0.72 24.80 -1.57
C MET A 46 -0.28 24.09 -0.65
N ASN A 47 -1.58 24.32 -0.85
CA ASN A 47 -2.64 23.73 -0.02
C ASN A 47 -2.88 22.25 -0.33
N ALA A 48 -2.74 21.84 -1.60
CA ALA A 48 -3.05 20.50 -2.08
C ALA A 48 -1.81 19.77 -2.63
N LEU A 49 -0.62 20.04 -2.06
CA LEU A 49 0.65 19.56 -2.61
C LEU A 49 0.70 18.03 -2.79
N SER A 50 0.07 17.26 -1.89
CA SER A 50 -0.02 15.81 -1.96
C SER A 50 -0.85 15.28 -3.14
N GLN A 51 -1.72 16.11 -3.72
CA GLN A 51 -2.57 15.74 -4.85
C GLN A 51 -1.90 16.03 -6.20
N VAL A 52 -1.00 17.02 -6.24
CA VAL A 52 -0.32 17.49 -7.46
C VAL A 52 0.32 16.36 -8.29
N PRO A 53 1.02 15.36 -7.70
CA PRO A 53 1.56 14.20 -8.43
C PRO A 53 0.57 13.45 -9.31
N PHE A 54 -0.72 13.48 -8.95
CA PHE A 54 -1.79 12.72 -9.60
C PHE A 54 -2.62 13.60 -10.56
N MET A 55 -2.26 14.87 -10.73
CA MET A 55 -3.01 15.82 -11.54
C MET A 55 -2.35 16.06 -12.89
N THR A 56 -3.16 16.07 -13.95
CA THR A 56 -2.74 16.66 -15.23
C THR A 56 -2.73 18.18 -15.14
N THR A 57 -2.06 18.85 -16.09
CA THR A 57 -2.10 20.32 -16.20
C THR A 57 -3.53 20.85 -16.29
N THR A 58 -4.43 20.13 -16.97
CA THR A 58 -5.85 20.48 -17.09
C THR A 58 -6.57 20.32 -15.76
N ALA A 59 -6.40 19.18 -15.07
CA ALA A 59 -7.05 18.94 -13.78
C ALA A 59 -6.61 19.96 -12.72
N LEU A 60 -5.31 20.32 -12.70
CA LEU A 60 -4.80 21.34 -11.80
C LEU A 60 -5.38 22.73 -12.14
N ALA A 61 -5.46 23.07 -13.42
CA ALA A 61 -6.04 24.35 -13.87
C ALA A 61 -7.50 24.48 -13.44
N GLU A 62 -8.30 23.43 -13.62
CA GLU A 62 -9.69 23.36 -13.18
C GLU A 62 -9.81 23.54 -11.67
N ALA A 63 -9.04 22.77 -10.89
CA ALA A 63 -9.06 22.83 -9.43
C ALA A 63 -8.60 24.20 -8.89
N ALA A 64 -7.65 24.85 -9.56
CA ALA A 64 -7.17 26.18 -9.22
C ALA A 64 -8.05 27.33 -9.77
N GLN A 65 -9.10 27.02 -10.54
CA GLN A 65 -9.93 28.02 -11.25
C GLN A 65 -9.09 28.95 -12.15
N THR A 66 -8.25 28.35 -12.98
CA THR A 66 -7.35 29.02 -13.93
C THR A 66 -7.35 28.31 -15.30
N SER A 67 -6.55 28.82 -16.24
CA SER A 67 -6.35 28.16 -17.54
C SER A 67 -5.13 27.24 -17.51
N GLN A 68 -5.11 26.22 -18.38
CA GLN A 68 -3.93 25.35 -18.55
C GLN A 68 -2.66 26.15 -18.87
N ALA A 69 -2.78 27.21 -19.68
CA ALA A 69 -1.68 28.12 -19.98
C ALA A 69 -1.17 28.88 -18.75
N THR A 70 -2.05 29.19 -17.79
CA THR A 70 -1.68 29.80 -16.50
C THR A 70 -0.81 28.85 -15.69
N VAL A 71 -1.21 27.57 -15.60
CA VAL A 71 -0.44 26.54 -14.89
C VAL A 71 0.94 26.34 -15.50
N THR A 72 1.02 26.22 -16.83
CA THR A 72 2.32 26.08 -17.51
C THR A 72 3.22 27.29 -17.26
N ARG A 73 2.68 28.51 -17.32
CA ARG A 73 3.45 29.73 -17.02
C ARG A 73 3.87 29.81 -15.56
N LEU A 74 3.02 29.42 -14.61
CA LEU A 74 3.39 29.33 -13.19
C LEU A 74 4.62 28.44 -13.02
N VAL A 75 4.59 27.24 -13.59
CA VAL A 75 5.69 26.27 -13.45
C VAL A 75 7.01 26.83 -14.02
N LEU A 76 6.95 27.53 -15.16
CA LEU A 76 8.10 28.23 -15.72
C LEU A 76 8.58 29.37 -14.81
N SER A 77 7.66 30.14 -14.22
CA SER A 77 7.98 31.20 -13.26
C SER A 77 8.60 30.67 -11.96
N LEU A 78 8.28 29.44 -11.58
CA LEU A 78 8.92 28.71 -10.48
C LEU A 78 10.29 28.13 -10.85
N GLY A 79 10.76 28.31 -12.09
CA GLY A 79 12.09 27.88 -12.53
C GLY A 79 12.19 26.43 -13.01
N PHE A 80 11.05 25.75 -13.19
CA PHE A 80 11.03 24.42 -13.81
C PHE A 80 10.86 24.54 -15.33
N ARG A 81 11.41 23.60 -16.10
CA ARG A 81 11.37 23.62 -17.57
C ARG A 81 10.02 23.16 -18.10
N SER A 82 9.29 22.36 -17.33
CA SER A 82 7.99 21.82 -17.73
C SER A 82 7.15 21.42 -16.52
N TYR A 83 5.84 21.27 -16.73
CA TYR A 83 4.94 20.71 -15.73
C TYR A 83 5.38 19.30 -15.28
N LEU A 84 5.92 18.50 -16.21
CA LEU A 84 6.39 17.15 -15.88
C LEU A 84 7.53 17.21 -14.86
N GLU A 85 8.53 18.06 -15.08
CA GLU A 85 9.66 18.23 -14.15
C GLU A 85 9.21 18.75 -12.77
N PHE A 86 8.27 19.70 -12.76
CA PHE A 86 7.66 20.18 -11.53
C PHE A 86 6.91 19.07 -10.80
N SER A 87 6.06 18.34 -11.52
CA SER A 87 5.32 17.20 -10.98
C SER A 87 6.26 16.15 -10.42
N GLU A 88 7.34 15.78 -11.12
CA GLU A 88 8.34 14.83 -10.63
C GLU A 88 9.03 15.30 -9.35
N THR A 89 9.34 16.59 -9.26
CA THR A 89 9.95 17.19 -8.05
C THR A 89 8.98 17.13 -6.87
N VAL A 90 7.74 17.55 -7.07
CA VAL A 90 6.69 17.47 -6.04
C VAL A 90 6.41 16.01 -5.67
N SER A 91 6.35 15.10 -6.64
CA SER A 91 6.19 13.66 -6.41
C SER A 91 7.30 13.12 -5.53
N ARG A 92 8.57 13.44 -5.80
CA ARG A 92 9.70 12.99 -4.97
C ARG A 92 9.56 13.44 -3.52
N VAL A 93 9.13 14.68 -3.31
CA VAL A 93 8.93 15.25 -1.98
C VAL A 93 7.74 14.60 -1.27
N VAL A 94 6.59 14.51 -1.92
CA VAL A 94 5.38 13.87 -1.37
C VAL A 94 5.64 12.40 -1.06
N LEU A 95 6.32 11.68 -1.96
CA LEU A 95 6.74 10.30 -1.74
C LEU A 95 7.73 10.24 -0.57
N SER A 96 8.73 11.11 -0.49
CA SER A 96 9.66 11.17 0.65
C SER A 96 8.94 11.36 2.00
N GLU A 97 7.97 12.27 2.09
CA GLU A 97 7.16 12.51 3.29
C GLU A 97 6.29 11.32 3.70
N LEU A 98 5.72 10.63 2.72
CA LEU A 98 5.02 9.36 2.96
C LEU A 98 5.97 8.24 3.38
N GLY A 99 7.28 8.53 3.48
CA GLY A 99 8.34 7.55 3.63
C GLY A 99 8.32 6.53 2.48
N GLU A 100 8.24 7.05 1.28
CA GLU A 100 8.43 6.37 0.00
C GLU A 100 9.58 7.02 -0.76
N ALA A 101 10.62 7.52 -0.07
CA ALA A 101 11.86 7.92 -0.71
C ALA A 101 12.33 6.84 -1.71
N ALA A 102 12.92 7.29 -2.81
CA ALA A 102 13.31 6.39 -3.90
C ALA A 102 14.21 5.28 -3.33
N PRO A 103 14.05 4.02 -3.76
CA PRO A 103 14.85 2.91 -3.24
C PRO A 103 16.38 3.16 -3.27
N PRO A 104 16.95 3.83 -4.29
CA PRO A 104 18.39 4.16 -4.30
C PRO A 104 18.81 5.08 -3.15
N ASP A 105 18.07 6.16 -2.90
CA ASP A 105 18.41 7.15 -1.88
C ASP A 105 18.36 6.53 -0.47
N ARG A 106 17.38 5.65 -0.22
CA ARG A 106 17.27 4.90 1.04
C ARG A 106 18.41 3.91 1.23
N PHE A 107 18.77 3.22 0.16
CA PHE A 107 19.86 2.26 0.20
C PHE A 107 21.18 2.95 0.50
N GLU A 108 21.44 4.11 -0.10
CA GLU A 108 22.62 4.93 0.20
C GLU A 108 22.62 5.44 1.65
N GLN A 109 21.49 5.92 2.16
CA GLN A 109 21.35 6.36 3.56
C GLN A 109 21.51 5.20 4.56
N SER A 110 21.03 4.01 4.25
CA SER A 110 21.18 2.85 5.14
C SER A 110 22.58 2.25 5.14
N ARG A 111 23.36 2.42 4.05
CA ARG A 111 24.75 1.94 3.99
C ARG A 111 25.66 2.58 5.02
N SER A 112 25.34 3.78 5.53
CA SER A 112 26.13 4.44 6.56
C SER A 112 25.92 3.83 7.96
N HIS A 113 24.74 3.24 8.22
CA HIS A 113 24.40 2.60 9.50
C HIS A 113 23.51 1.35 9.29
N PRO A 114 24.10 0.20 8.91
CA PRO A 114 23.34 -1.03 8.77
C PRO A 114 23.01 -1.62 10.16
N ASP A 115 21.76 -1.46 10.60
CA ASP A 115 21.23 -2.15 11.78
C ASP A 115 19.99 -2.99 11.41
N PRO A 116 20.15 -4.29 11.12
CA PRO A 116 19.03 -5.17 10.81
C PRO A 116 18.12 -5.44 12.02
N THR A 117 18.61 -5.21 13.25
CA THR A 117 17.80 -5.45 14.45
C THR A 117 16.71 -4.40 14.61
N SER A 118 16.95 -3.16 14.17
CA SER A 118 15.93 -2.10 14.15
C SER A 118 14.65 -2.52 13.42
N LEU A 119 14.78 -3.23 12.28
CA LEU A 119 13.66 -3.73 11.50
C LEU A 119 12.86 -4.80 12.25
N LEU A 120 13.55 -5.70 12.96
CA LEU A 120 12.90 -6.71 13.79
C LEU A 120 12.11 -6.08 14.93
N HIS A 121 12.67 -5.07 15.61
CA HIS A 121 11.98 -4.36 16.69
C HIS A 121 10.75 -3.61 16.17
N GLN A 122 10.83 -2.98 14.99
CA GLN A 122 9.68 -2.32 14.36
C GLN A 122 8.57 -3.32 14.02
N GLU A 123 8.91 -4.47 13.42
CA GLU A 123 7.91 -5.51 13.13
C GLU A 123 7.27 -6.07 14.40
N ALA A 124 8.07 -6.32 15.45
CA ALA A 124 7.54 -6.76 16.74
C ALA A 124 6.54 -5.75 17.32
N GLN A 125 6.86 -4.45 17.25
CA GLN A 125 5.95 -3.39 17.69
C GLN A 125 4.66 -3.34 16.86
N HIS A 126 4.75 -3.44 15.53
CA HIS A 126 3.58 -3.46 14.65
C HIS A 126 2.68 -4.67 14.91
N ILE A 127 3.26 -5.84 15.18
CA ILE A 127 2.50 -7.05 15.54
C ILE A 127 1.79 -6.86 16.89
N LEU A 128 2.47 -6.31 17.90
CA LEU A 128 1.85 -6.04 19.21
C LEU A 128 0.69 -5.04 19.12
N GLN A 129 0.79 -4.05 18.22
CA GLN A 129 -0.28 -3.07 17.99
C GLN A 129 -1.56 -3.70 17.40
N LEU A 130 -1.48 -4.91 16.81
CA LEU A 130 -2.67 -5.60 16.30
C LEU A 130 -3.66 -5.96 17.41
N ALA A 131 -3.22 -6.13 18.65
CA ALA A 131 -4.10 -6.49 19.76
C ALA A 131 -5.28 -5.51 19.90
N ALA A 132 -4.99 -4.20 19.93
CA ALA A 132 -6.00 -3.16 20.02
C ALA A 132 -6.92 -3.11 18.79
N LEU A 133 -6.39 -3.44 17.60
CA LEU A 133 -7.18 -3.50 16.37
C LEU A 133 -8.17 -4.66 16.40
N VAL A 134 -7.73 -5.84 16.84
CA VAL A 134 -8.53 -7.08 16.91
C VAL A 134 -9.67 -6.99 17.93
N GLU A 135 -9.43 -6.30 19.06
CA GLU A 135 -10.45 -5.98 20.05
C GLU A 135 -11.44 -4.91 19.57
N GLY A 136 -11.10 -4.19 18.51
CA GLY A 136 -11.89 -3.11 17.96
C GLY A 136 -13.17 -3.57 17.25
N GLN A 137 -14.21 -2.72 17.31
CA GLN A 137 -15.50 -2.99 16.65
C GLN A 137 -15.36 -3.13 15.13
N THR A 138 -14.42 -2.40 14.50
CA THR A 138 -14.19 -2.48 13.06
C THR A 138 -13.72 -3.88 12.64
N PHE A 139 -12.82 -4.49 13.40
CA PHE A 139 -12.39 -5.87 13.15
C PHE A 139 -13.58 -6.84 13.23
N GLN A 140 -14.40 -6.72 14.29
CA GLN A 140 -15.59 -7.55 14.46
C GLN A 140 -16.60 -7.38 13.32
N ARG A 141 -16.85 -6.15 12.86
CA ARG A 141 -17.70 -5.90 11.69
C ARG A 141 -17.13 -6.56 10.43
N VAL A 142 -15.84 -6.40 10.18
CA VAL A 142 -15.16 -7.03 9.04
C VAL A 142 -15.33 -8.55 9.08
N VAL A 143 -15.08 -9.20 10.23
CA VAL A 143 -15.28 -10.65 10.38
C VAL A 143 -16.72 -11.04 10.02
N GLN A 144 -17.73 -10.33 10.54
CA GLN A 144 -19.13 -10.64 10.21
C GLN A 144 -19.45 -10.45 8.72
N LYS A 145 -18.87 -9.44 8.05
CA LYS A 145 -19.01 -9.28 6.59
C LYS A 145 -18.38 -10.45 5.83
N LEU A 146 -17.18 -10.87 6.23
CA LEU A 146 -16.50 -12.00 5.61
C LEU A 146 -17.20 -13.34 5.87
N VAL A 147 -17.87 -13.50 7.01
CA VAL A 147 -18.68 -14.69 7.35
C VAL A 147 -19.95 -14.74 6.51
N GLY A 148 -20.64 -13.60 6.36
CA GLY A 148 -21.93 -13.51 5.67
C GLY A 148 -21.86 -13.38 4.15
N ALA A 149 -20.70 -13.03 3.58
CA ALA A 149 -20.55 -12.85 2.14
C ALA A 149 -20.79 -14.16 1.37
N ARG A 150 -21.45 -14.10 0.22
CA ARG A 150 -21.51 -15.23 -0.72
C ARG A 150 -20.12 -15.54 -1.28
N GLU A 151 -19.35 -14.49 -1.54
CA GLU A 151 -17.99 -14.58 -2.10
C GLU A 151 -17.07 -13.54 -1.45
N VAL A 152 -15.83 -13.93 -1.19
CA VAL A 152 -14.74 -13.07 -0.73
C VAL A 152 -13.64 -13.04 -1.77
N ILE A 153 -13.42 -11.87 -2.35
CA ILE A 153 -12.32 -11.62 -3.28
C ILE A 153 -11.16 -11.06 -2.47
N VAL A 154 -10.09 -11.83 -2.30
CA VAL A 154 -8.89 -11.34 -1.60
C VAL A 154 -7.92 -10.77 -2.63
N VAL A 155 -7.61 -9.48 -2.51
CA VAL A 155 -6.88 -8.72 -3.51
C VAL A 155 -5.57 -8.22 -2.95
N GLY A 156 -4.51 -8.35 -3.72
CA GLY A 156 -3.22 -7.72 -3.44
C GLY A 156 -2.32 -7.87 -4.65
N MET A 157 -1.72 -6.78 -5.13
CA MET A 157 -0.94 -6.77 -6.37
C MET A 157 0.47 -6.28 -6.11
N GLY A 158 1.43 -6.77 -6.89
CA GLY A 158 2.85 -6.50 -6.64
C GLY A 158 3.27 -7.07 -5.27
N ALA A 159 3.82 -6.23 -4.40
CA ALA A 159 4.31 -6.67 -3.10
C ALA A 159 3.21 -7.19 -2.15
N SER A 160 1.95 -6.75 -2.30
CA SER A 160 0.84 -7.27 -1.48
C SER A 160 0.23 -8.58 -1.98
N ALA A 161 0.71 -9.12 -3.12
CA ALA A 161 0.22 -10.38 -3.67
C ALA A 161 0.45 -11.59 -2.76
N CYS A 162 1.52 -11.57 -1.96
CA CYS A 162 1.80 -12.62 -0.98
C CYS A 162 0.75 -12.64 0.15
N LEU A 163 0.32 -11.46 0.63
CA LEU A 163 -0.70 -11.31 1.66
C LEU A 163 -2.05 -11.84 1.18
N ALA A 164 -2.41 -11.49 -0.05
CA ALA A 164 -3.66 -11.91 -0.67
C ALA A 164 -3.69 -13.41 -0.93
N SER A 165 -2.62 -13.96 -1.52
CA SER A 165 -2.48 -15.40 -1.78
C SER A 165 -2.56 -16.21 -0.48
N HIS A 166 -1.82 -15.80 0.55
CA HIS A 166 -1.81 -16.49 1.84
C HIS A 166 -3.19 -16.48 2.50
N THR A 167 -3.80 -15.30 2.62
CA THR A 167 -5.10 -15.14 3.26
C THR A 167 -6.20 -15.89 2.49
N ALA A 168 -6.22 -15.79 1.16
CA ALA A 168 -7.17 -16.52 0.32
C ALA A 168 -7.02 -18.04 0.46
N LEU A 169 -5.79 -18.54 0.45
CA LEU A 169 -5.51 -19.97 0.59
C LEU A 169 -6.14 -20.52 1.86
N TYR A 170 -5.87 -19.93 3.02
CA TYR A 170 -6.40 -20.44 4.28
C TYR A 170 -7.89 -20.17 4.45
N LEU A 171 -8.38 -19.01 4.03
CA LEU A 171 -9.81 -18.70 4.10
C LEU A 171 -10.64 -19.66 3.22
N SER A 172 -10.12 -20.04 2.04
CA SER A 172 -10.77 -20.98 1.13
C SER A 172 -10.90 -22.40 1.69
N ARG A 173 -10.03 -22.78 2.64
CA ARG A 173 -10.14 -24.06 3.36
C ARG A 173 -11.31 -24.08 4.34
N LEU A 174 -11.79 -22.92 4.77
CA LEU A 174 -12.78 -22.79 5.83
C LEU A 174 -14.17 -22.45 5.30
N ARG A 175 -14.21 -21.70 4.19
CA ARG A 175 -15.46 -21.33 3.52
C ARG A 175 -15.36 -21.36 2.00
N PRO A 176 -16.45 -21.69 1.28
CA PRO A 176 -16.51 -21.62 -0.16
C PRO A 176 -16.59 -20.17 -0.65
N GLY A 177 -16.40 -20.00 -1.95
CA GLY A 177 -16.50 -18.69 -2.59
C GLY A 177 -15.36 -17.76 -2.17
N VAL A 178 -14.15 -18.28 -2.01
CA VAL A 178 -12.96 -17.46 -1.77
C VAL A 178 -12.07 -17.56 -2.99
N ARG A 179 -11.63 -16.42 -3.53
CA ARG A 179 -10.65 -16.38 -4.61
C ARG A 179 -9.64 -15.26 -4.40
N SER A 180 -8.43 -15.46 -4.88
CA SER A 180 -7.37 -14.45 -4.87
C SER A 180 -7.27 -13.72 -6.21
N VAL A 181 -7.06 -12.40 -6.16
CA VAL A 181 -6.72 -11.56 -7.31
C VAL A 181 -5.36 -10.93 -7.04
N THR A 182 -4.32 -11.48 -7.68
CA THR A 182 -2.93 -10.99 -7.54
C THR A 182 -2.39 -10.27 -8.77
N THR A 183 -3.09 -10.42 -9.89
CA THR A 183 -2.85 -9.74 -11.16
C THR A 183 -4.18 -9.31 -11.76
N LEU A 184 -4.18 -8.21 -12.51
CA LEU A 184 -5.36 -7.77 -13.25
C LEU A 184 -5.31 -8.26 -14.70
N ASP A 185 -6.04 -9.33 -14.98
CA ASP A 185 -6.30 -9.79 -16.35
C ASP A 185 -7.78 -9.69 -16.72
N ILE A 186 -8.08 -9.99 -17.98
CA ILE A 186 -9.45 -9.90 -18.51
C ILE A 186 -10.38 -10.93 -17.88
N GLY A 187 -9.87 -12.10 -17.48
CA GLY A 187 -10.66 -13.13 -16.82
C GLY A 187 -11.12 -12.66 -15.44
N GLN A 188 -10.20 -12.14 -14.63
CA GLN A 188 -10.52 -11.58 -13.32
C GLN A 188 -11.49 -10.40 -13.43
N ALA A 189 -11.34 -9.57 -14.46
CA ALA A 189 -12.26 -8.47 -14.71
C ALA A 189 -13.68 -8.97 -15.05
N ILE A 190 -13.80 -9.94 -15.97
CA ILE A 190 -15.09 -10.53 -16.36
C ILE A 190 -15.78 -11.22 -15.19
N GLU A 191 -15.04 -11.99 -14.39
CA GLU A 191 -15.58 -12.64 -13.20
C GLU A 191 -16.14 -11.60 -12.21
N THR A 192 -15.42 -10.49 -12.03
CA THR A 192 -15.83 -9.39 -11.14
C THR A 192 -17.03 -8.60 -11.67
N LEU A 193 -17.23 -8.51 -13.00
CA LEU A 193 -18.44 -7.90 -13.57
C LEU A 193 -19.72 -8.66 -13.20
N ASN A 194 -19.59 -9.95 -12.89
CA ASN A 194 -20.70 -10.79 -12.41
C ASN A 194 -20.79 -10.82 -10.87
N ALA A 195 -19.98 -10.01 -10.17
CA ALA A 195 -20.08 -9.87 -8.73
C ALA A 195 -21.40 -9.18 -8.37
N GLY A 196 -22.16 -9.81 -7.47
CA GLY A 196 -23.41 -9.27 -6.94
C GLY A 196 -23.19 -8.51 -5.62
N PRO A 197 -24.29 -8.01 -5.01
CA PRO A 197 -24.23 -7.24 -3.75
C PRO A 197 -23.73 -8.06 -2.55
N ASP A 198 -23.73 -9.39 -2.65
CA ASP A 198 -23.30 -10.31 -1.58
C ASP A 198 -21.80 -10.65 -1.63
N VAL A 199 -21.03 -9.96 -2.48
CA VAL A 199 -19.58 -10.15 -2.65
C VAL A 199 -18.83 -9.10 -1.84
N TRP A 200 -17.76 -9.48 -1.15
CA TRP A 200 -16.87 -8.56 -0.44
C TRP A 200 -15.44 -8.68 -0.97
N ALA A 201 -14.76 -7.53 -1.13
CA ALA A 201 -13.34 -7.51 -1.45
C ALA A 201 -12.51 -7.21 -0.19
N LEU A 202 -11.56 -8.09 0.13
CA LEU A 202 -10.53 -7.85 1.15
C LEU A 202 -9.24 -7.45 0.44
N VAL A 203 -8.87 -6.18 0.53
CA VAL A 203 -7.80 -5.59 -0.30
C VAL A 203 -6.62 -5.22 0.57
N PHE A 204 -5.46 -5.82 0.30
CA PHE A 204 -4.20 -5.46 0.95
C PHE A 204 -3.42 -4.47 0.09
N THR A 205 -3.03 -3.35 0.69
CA THR A 205 -2.13 -2.37 0.10
C THR A 205 -0.90 -2.18 0.96
N VAL A 206 0.22 -1.98 0.29
CA VAL A 206 1.51 -1.61 0.89
C VAL A 206 2.03 -0.38 0.14
N PRO A 207 3.06 0.32 0.64
CA PRO A 207 3.66 1.46 -0.04
C PRO A 207 3.99 1.17 -1.51
N ARG A 208 3.90 2.21 -2.36
CA ARG A 208 4.01 2.14 -3.84
C ARG A 208 2.88 1.34 -4.48
N ILE A 209 1.68 1.90 -4.38
CA ILE A 209 0.47 1.36 -4.98
C ILE A 209 0.65 1.14 -6.49
N THR A 210 0.19 -0.01 -6.97
CA THR A 210 0.25 -0.35 -8.39
C THR A 210 -0.96 0.24 -9.13
N VAL A 211 -0.74 0.67 -10.37
CA VAL A 211 -1.81 1.15 -11.25
C VAL A 211 -2.90 0.09 -11.44
N ASP A 212 -2.54 -1.18 -11.48
CA ASP A 212 -3.50 -2.27 -11.63
C ASP A 212 -4.40 -2.44 -10.39
N LEU A 213 -3.88 -2.18 -9.18
CA LEU A 213 -4.69 -2.18 -7.96
C LEU A 213 -5.73 -1.06 -7.99
N GLU A 214 -5.33 0.15 -8.40
CA GLU A 214 -6.25 1.29 -8.57
C GLU A 214 -7.33 1.01 -9.62
N ARG A 215 -6.94 0.43 -10.77
CA ARG A 215 -7.87 0.03 -11.83
C ARG A 215 -8.86 -1.02 -11.34
N TYR A 216 -8.40 -1.98 -10.56
CA TYR A 216 -9.27 -3.04 -10.03
C TYR A 216 -10.22 -2.51 -8.95
N LEU A 217 -9.76 -1.62 -8.05
CA LEU A 217 -10.64 -0.93 -7.10
C LEU A 217 -11.71 -0.07 -7.80
N THR A 218 -11.36 0.55 -8.92
CA THR A 218 -12.32 1.26 -9.77
C THR A 218 -13.36 0.32 -10.35
N LEU A 219 -12.96 -0.87 -10.80
CA LEU A 219 -13.90 -1.91 -11.26
C LEU A 219 -14.82 -2.40 -10.13
N LEU A 220 -14.27 -2.69 -8.96
CA LEU A 220 -15.04 -3.10 -7.78
C LEU A 220 -16.11 -2.07 -7.41
N ARG A 221 -15.74 -0.78 -7.36
CA ARG A 221 -16.69 0.30 -7.12
C ARG A 221 -17.79 0.37 -8.18
N ARG A 222 -17.46 0.21 -9.46
CA ARG A 222 -18.45 0.18 -10.56
C ARG A 222 -19.42 -0.99 -10.43
N CYS A 223 -18.96 -2.13 -9.93
CA CYS A 223 -19.78 -3.31 -9.65
C CYS A 223 -20.45 -3.27 -8.27
N GLN A 224 -20.33 -2.15 -7.54
CA GLN A 224 -20.87 -1.97 -6.19
C GLN A 224 -20.40 -3.02 -5.18
N VAL A 225 -19.20 -3.57 -5.38
CA VAL A 225 -18.59 -4.52 -4.45
C VAL A 225 -17.96 -3.72 -3.29
N PRO A 226 -18.45 -3.89 -2.05
CA PRO A 226 -17.86 -3.24 -0.89
C PRO A 226 -16.45 -3.76 -0.60
N VAL A 227 -15.60 -2.86 -0.11
CA VAL A 227 -14.16 -3.10 0.08
C VAL A 227 -13.81 -2.99 1.56
N VAL A 228 -13.20 -4.03 2.11
CA VAL A 228 -12.38 -3.93 3.32
C VAL A 228 -10.95 -3.61 2.86
N LEU A 229 -10.48 -2.40 3.13
CA LEU A 229 -9.12 -2.00 2.80
C LEU A 229 -8.22 -2.23 4.02
N VAL A 230 -7.17 -3.03 3.85
CA VAL A 230 -6.06 -3.18 4.78
C VAL A 230 -4.92 -2.30 4.27
N ALA A 231 -4.71 -1.15 4.93
CA ALA A 231 -3.75 -0.13 4.50
C ALA A 231 -2.68 0.11 5.54
N GLU A 232 -1.52 0.57 5.10
CA GLU A 232 -0.37 0.83 5.97
C GLU A 232 -0.51 2.08 6.83
N GLN A 233 -1.36 3.03 6.41
CA GLN A 233 -1.51 4.31 7.10
C GLN A 233 -2.88 4.96 6.80
N PRO A 234 -3.35 5.87 7.68
CA PRO A 234 -4.62 6.60 7.48
C PRO A 234 -4.60 7.63 6.34
N ALA A 235 -3.43 7.94 5.79
CA ALA A 235 -3.28 8.85 4.66
C ALA A 235 -3.24 8.12 3.30
N ASN A 236 -3.46 6.81 3.27
CA ASN A 236 -3.39 6.02 2.04
C ASN A 236 -4.43 6.52 1.00
N PRO A 237 -4.01 6.79 -0.26
CA PRO A 237 -4.89 7.41 -1.26
C PRO A 237 -6.05 6.50 -1.73
N LEU A 238 -6.05 5.21 -1.37
CA LEU A 238 -7.10 4.26 -1.70
C LEU A 238 -8.25 4.24 -0.67
N ILE A 239 -8.13 4.95 0.45
CA ILE A 239 -9.19 5.03 1.48
C ILE A 239 -10.56 5.42 0.92
N PRO A 240 -10.70 6.32 -0.08
CA PRO A 240 -12.01 6.62 -0.66
C PRO A 240 -12.73 5.40 -1.27
N PHE A 241 -12.02 4.30 -1.57
CA PHE A 241 -12.62 3.05 -2.04
C PHE A 241 -13.12 2.15 -0.90
N ALA A 242 -12.67 2.37 0.33
CA ALA A 242 -12.95 1.52 1.48
C ALA A 242 -14.39 1.70 2.00
N SER A 243 -15.09 0.59 2.18
CA SER A 243 -16.32 0.50 2.98
C SER A 243 -16.00 0.25 4.46
N GLU A 244 -14.91 -0.49 4.74
CA GLU A 244 -14.31 -0.65 6.07
C GLU A 244 -12.79 -0.51 5.93
N LEU A 245 -12.13 0.04 6.95
CA LEU A 245 -10.69 0.31 6.94
C LEU A 245 -10.02 -0.36 8.14
N LEU A 246 -8.99 -1.16 7.87
CA LEU A 246 -8.07 -1.69 8.87
C LEU A 246 -6.69 -1.09 8.59
N VAL A 247 -6.18 -0.29 9.54
CA VAL A 247 -4.86 0.34 9.41
C VAL A 247 -3.84 -0.51 10.14
N VAL A 248 -2.89 -1.07 9.40
CA VAL A 248 -1.80 -1.90 9.93
C VAL A 248 -0.48 -1.40 9.38
N PRO A 249 0.38 -0.77 10.19
CA PRO A 249 1.67 -0.29 9.73
C PRO A 249 2.53 -1.41 9.12
N VAL A 250 3.42 -1.03 8.21
CA VAL A 250 4.46 -1.90 7.66
C VAL A 250 5.82 -1.33 8.00
N SER A 251 6.79 -2.19 8.34
CA SER A 251 8.16 -1.70 8.46
C SER A 251 8.78 -1.56 7.09
N ARG A 252 9.81 -0.73 7.02
CA ARG A 252 10.43 -0.34 5.77
C ARG A 252 11.91 -0.64 5.83
N SER A 253 12.34 -1.52 4.93
CA SER A 253 13.73 -1.73 4.61
C SER A 253 14.11 -0.83 3.42
N PRO A 254 15.39 -0.49 3.23
CA PRO A 254 15.83 0.26 2.06
C PRO A 254 15.40 -0.36 0.73
N THR A 255 15.29 -1.68 0.67
CA THR A 255 14.97 -2.43 -0.55
C THR A 255 13.51 -2.85 -0.65
N THR A 256 12.81 -3.01 0.47
CA THR A 256 11.49 -3.66 0.53
C THR A 256 10.61 -3.09 1.64
N SER A 257 9.30 -3.27 1.51
CA SER A 257 8.38 -3.16 2.64
C SER A 257 8.27 -4.54 3.29
N VAL A 258 8.23 -4.59 4.62
CA VAL A 258 8.01 -5.81 5.39
C VAL A 258 6.60 -5.75 5.96
N PRO A 259 5.65 -6.53 5.42
CA PRO A 259 4.26 -6.46 5.87
C PRO A 259 3.92 -7.61 6.83
N ALA A 260 4.79 -7.94 7.80
CA ALA A 260 4.56 -9.13 8.64
C ALA A 260 3.32 -8.96 9.53
N ALA A 261 3.11 -7.77 10.10
CA ALA A 261 1.88 -7.48 10.83
C ALA A 261 0.61 -7.61 9.97
N MET A 262 0.64 -7.23 8.68
CA MET A 262 -0.50 -7.44 7.78
C MET A 262 -0.75 -8.91 7.48
N LEU A 263 0.32 -9.71 7.34
CA LEU A 263 0.20 -11.16 7.18
C LEU A 263 -0.44 -11.79 8.42
N VAL A 264 0.00 -11.40 9.61
CA VAL A 264 -0.58 -11.82 10.89
C VAL A 264 -2.06 -11.41 10.97
N LEU A 265 -2.41 -10.17 10.61
CA LEU A 265 -3.82 -9.75 10.53
C LEU A 265 -4.64 -10.65 9.59
N GLY A 266 -4.09 -10.99 8.41
CA GLY A 266 -4.74 -11.92 7.48
C GLY A 266 -5.06 -13.27 8.12
N THR A 267 -4.11 -13.84 8.86
CA THR A 267 -4.30 -15.08 9.63
C THR A 267 -5.34 -14.90 10.76
N LEU A 268 -5.30 -13.79 11.49
CA LEU A 268 -6.27 -13.51 12.56
C LEU A 268 -7.70 -13.36 12.02
N LEU A 269 -7.85 -12.76 10.83
CA LEU A 269 -9.15 -12.71 10.14
C LEU A 269 -9.64 -14.11 9.74
N VAL A 270 -8.74 -14.96 9.22
CA VAL A 270 -9.05 -16.36 8.90
C VAL A 270 -9.54 -17.10 10.14
N ASP A 271 -8.80 -17.01 11.25
CA ASP A 271 -9.14 -17.69 12.50
C ASP A 271 -10.44 -17.17 13.11
N ALA A 272 -10.67 -15.85 13.07
CA ALA A 272 -11.91 -15.26 13.56
C ALA A 272 -13.13 -15.68 12.71
N VAL A 273 -12.99 -15.77 11.39
CA VAL A 273 -14.03 -16.32 10.51
C VAL A 273 -14.29 -17.80 10.83
N ALA A 274 -13.23 -18.57 11.09
CA ALA A 274 -13.32 -19.98 11.49
C ALA A 274 -14.13 -20.15 12.77
N GLN A 275 -13.81 -19.36 13.80
CA GLN A 275 -14.46 -19.38 15.11
C GLN A 275 -15.92 -18.92 15.06
N ALA A 276 -16.27 -18.03 14.12
CA ALA A 276 -17.65 -17.63 13.90
C ALA A 276 -18.52 -18.73 13.27
N GLN A 277 -17.92 -19.78 12.69
CA GLN A 277 -18.62 -20.92 12.06
C GLN A 277 -18.01 -22.27 12.48
N PRO A 278 -18.01 -22.63 13.78
CA PRO A 278 -17.21 -23.74 14.31
C PRO A 278 -17.57 -25.11 13.69
N GLU A 279 -18.87 -25.40 13.53
CA GLU A 279 -19.33 -26.67 12.94
C GLU A 279 -18.90 -26.81 11.47
N ARG A 280 -19.05 -25.73 10.69
CA ARG A 280 -18.63 -25.70 9.29
C ARG A 280 -17.12 -25.87 9.17
N THR A 281 -16.38 -25.14 9.99
CA THR A 281 -14.91 -25.18 10.06
C THR A 281 -14.42 -26.60 10.31
N ALA A 282 -14.97 -27.27 11.33
CA ALA A 282 -14.60 -28.66 11.64
C ALA A 282 -14.88 -29.62 10.47
N ALA A 283 -16.03 -29.49 9.82
CA ALA A 283 -16.39 -30.32 8.67
C ALA A 283 -15.46 -30.10 7.45
N GLN A 284 -15.11 -28.83 7.17
CA GLN A 284 -14.22 -28.49 6.06
C GLN A 284 -12.77 -28.95 6.31
N LEU A 285 -12.26 -28.78 7.54
CA LEU A 285 -10.93 -29.28 7.91
C LEU A 285 -10.85 -30.80 7.79
N ALA A 286 -11.85 -31.53 8.27
CA ALA A 286 -11.90 -32.99 8.11
C ALA A 286 -11.94 -33.41 6.64
N THR A 287 -12.68 -32.68 5.78
CA THR A 287 -12.72 -32.93 4.34
C THR A 287 -11.35 -32.70 3.69
N PHE A 288 -10.67 -31.61 4.09
CA PHE A 288 -9.34 -31.28 3.59
C PHE A 288 -8.29 -32.33 3.99
N GLU A 289 -8.30 -32.79 5.24
CA GLU A 289 -7.42 -33.86 5.71
C GLU A 289 -7.63 -35.17 4.92
N GLN A 290 -8.89 -35.54 4.65
CA GLN A 290 -9.20 -36.72 3.83
C GLN A 290 -8.66 -36.60 2.40
N LEU A 291 -8.76 -35.41 1.79
CA LEU A 291 -8.19 -35.16 0.46
C LEU A 291 -6.66 -35.26 0.46
N LEU A 292 -6.00 -34.68 1.47
CA LEU A 292 -4.54 -34.77 1.59
C LEU A 292 -4.07 -36.23 1.72
N VAL A 293 -4.73 -37.03 2.57
CA VAL A 293 -4.40 -38.45 2.76
C VAL A 293 -4.64 -39.27 1.49
N ARG A 294 -5.67 -38.92 0.70
CA ARG A 294 -6.02 -39.62 -0.53
C ARG A 294 -5.12 -39.27 -1.71
N GLU A 295 -4.76 -38.00 -1.86
CA GLU A 295 -4.06 -37.47 -3.04
C GLU A 295 -2.54 -37.39 -2.88
N LEU A 296 -2.01 -37.40 -1.65
CA LEU A 296 -0.56 -37.52 -1.41
C LEU A 296 -0.19 -39.01 -1.26
N PRO A 297 0.43 -39.67 -2.26
CA PRO A 297 1.11 -40.92 -2.00
C PRO A 297 2.15 -40.68 -0.89
N GLN A 298 2.20 -41.56 0.11
CA GLN A 298 3.22 -41.51 1.16
C GLN A 298 4.60 -41.77 0.54
N VAL A 299 5.22 -40.73 0.00
CA VAL A 299 6.60 -40.78 -0.52
C VAL A 299 7.50 -40.19 0.56
N LEU A 300 7.70 -40.94 1.64
CA LEU A 300 8.86 -40.75 2.51
C LEU A 300 9.83 -41.91 2.22
N PRO A 301 11.07 -41.65 1.77
CA PRO A 301 12.07 -42.70 1.68
C PRO A 301 12.33 -43.28 3.08
N GLU A 302 12.41 -44.62 3.20
CA GLU A 302 12.59 -45.35 4.46
C GLU A 302 13.82 -44.93 5.28
N THR A 303 14.76 -44.20 4.65
CA THR A 303 15.93 -43.63 5.31
C THR A 303 16.14 -42.18 4.86
N MET A 304 15.65 -41.23 5.65
CA MET A 304 16.10 -39.85 5.59
C MET A 304 17.41 -39.74 6.39
N PRO A 305 18.52 -39.23 5.82
CA PRO A 305 19.70 -38.93 6.61
C PRO A 305 19.34 -37.92 7.71
N SER A 306 19.81 -38.15 8.93
CA SER A 306 19.54 -37.26 10.07
C SER A 306 19.93 -35.82 9.71
N PRO A 307 18.99 -34.87 9.70
CA PRO A 307 19.31 -33.50 9.36
C PRO A 307 20.21 -32.91 10.45
N GLN A 308 21.39 -32.44 10.05
CA GLN A 308 22.28 -31.67 10.92
C GLN A 308 21.73 -30.26 11.07
N PHE A 309 20.72 -30.08 11.92
CA PHE A 309 20.21 -28.74 12.25
C PHE A 309 21.11 -28.10 13.31
N ILE A 310 21.70 -26.95 12.99
CA ILE A 310 22.33 -26.07 13.98
C ILE A 310 21.20 -25.25 14.61
N PHE A 311 20.68 -25.72 15.75
CA PHE A 311 19.83 -24.90 16.61
C PHE A 311 20.73 -24.06 17.53
N THR A 312 20.87 -22.78 17.24
CA THR A 312 21.39 -21.81 18.22
C THR A 312 20.19 -21.35 19.05
N ALA A 313 20.04 -21.88 20.27
CA ALA A 313 19.01 -21.44 21.19
C ALA A 313 19.26 -19.96 21.56
N ALA A 314 18.28 -19.09 21.28
CA ALA A 314 18.28 -17.73 21.81
C ALA A 314 18.00 -17.81 23.32
N SER A 315 18.86 -17.16 24.12
CA SER A 315 18.69 -17.04 25.57
C SER A 315 17.38 -16.31 25.89
N PRO A 316 16.62 -16.71 26.92
CA PRO A 316 15.39 -16.01 27.29
C PRO A 316 15.72 -14.57 27.70
N LEU A 317 14.96 -13.61 27.15
CA LEU A 317 14.97 -12.21 27.57
C LEU A 317 14.55 -12.17 29.05
N GLU A 318 15.48 -11.78 29.94
CA GLU A 318 15.15 -11.47 31.33
C GLU A 318 14.27 -10.22 31.36
N GLU A 319 13.04 -10.37 31.87
CA GLU A 319 12.13 -9.27 32.20
C GLU A 319 12.75 -8.40 33.30
N ASN A 320 12.72 -7.08 33.11
CA ASN A 320 12.96 -6.09 34.16
C ASN A 320 11.91 -4.99 34.06
#